data_AF-A0A940HIU5-F1
#
_entry.id   AF-A0A940HIU5-F1
#
_cell.length_a   1.000
_cell.length_b   1.000
_cell.length_c   1.000
_cell.angle_alpha   90.00
_cell.angle_beta   90.00
_cell.angle_gamma   90.00
#
_symmetry.space_group_name_H-M   'P 1'
#
loop_
_entity.id
_entity.type
_entity.pdbx_description
1 polymer ?
#
loop_
_entity_poly.entity_id
_entity_poly.type
_entity_poly.pdbx_seq_one_letter_code
_entity_poly.pdbx_strand_id
1 'polypeptide(L)' 'MTNASIKEQLHNYLEFAEPKKLRAIYAMVQEEIDASVPRFSVEGKRQLNTRLKNYQQGGKTVSAQAMNKRLDAIRAKRK' A
#
# COMPACT_ATOMS: atom_id res chain seq x y z
N MET A 1 17.35 -20.47 -15.62
CA MET A 1 16.96 -19.08 -15.28
C MET A 1 16.01 -19.13 -14.11
N THR A 2 16.27 -18.39 -13.02
CA THR A 2 15.43 -18.41 -11.81
C THR A 2 14.55 -17.16 -11.77
N ASN A 3 13.45 -17.20 -11.01
CA ASN A 3 12.60 -16.02 -10.83
C ASN A 3 13.38 -14.83 -10.23
N ALA A 4 14.37 -15.10 -9.38
CA ALA A 4 15.27 -14.10 -8.84
C ALA A 4 16.10 -13.42 -9.95
N SER A 5 16.72 -14.20 -10.85
CA SER A 5 17.51 -13.64 -11.95
C SER A 5 16.64 -12.86 -12.95
N ILE A 6 15.39 -13.28 -13.18
CA ILE A 6 14.45 -12.56 -14.06
C ILE A 6 14.10 -11.20 -13.46
N LYS A 7 13.82 -11.16 -12.15
CA LYS A 7 13.47 -9.93 -11.44
C LYS A 7 14.61 -8.91 -11.45
N GLU A 8 15.83 -9.36 -11.22
CA GLU A 8 17.03 -8.53 -11.28
C GLU A 8 17.24 -7.93 -12.68
N GLN A 9 17.14 -8.77 -13.73
CA GLN A 9 17.30 -8.32 -15.10
C GLN A 9 16.21 -7.30 -15.52
N LEU A 10 14.95 -7.54 -15.13
CA LEU A 10 13.87 -6.59 -15.39
C LEU A 10 14.10 -5.27 -14.66
N HIS A 11 14.56 -5.30 -13.41
CA HIS A 11 14.85 -4.09 -12.65
C HIS A 11 15.91 -3.23 -13.35
N ASN A 12 17.05 -3.84 -13.70
CA ASN A 12 18.14 -3.17 -14.38
C ASN A 12 17.71 -2.61 -15.75
N TYR A 13 16.87 -3.35 -16.49
CA TYR A 13 16.35 -2.87 -17.77
C TYR A 13 15.44 -1.66 -17.62
N LEU A 14 14.54 -1.66 -16.62
CA LEU A 14 13.60 -0.56 -16.40
C LEU A 14 14.29 0.77 -16.04
N GLU A 15 15.49 0.73 -15.44
CA GLU A 15 16.26 1.94 -15.10
C GLU A 15 16.69 2.75 -16.34
N PHE A 16 17.01 2.07 -17.44
CA PHE A 16 17.54 2.70 -18.66
C PHE A 16 16.61 2.57 -19.87
N ALA A 17 15.44 1.96 -19.69
CA ALA A 17 14.50 1.74 -20.78
C ALA A 17 13.97 3.07 -21.34
N GLU A 18 13.89 3.14 -22.67
CA GLU A 18 13.33 4.30 -23.36
C GLU A 18 11.85 4.52 -22.96
N PRO A 19 11.38 5.78 -22.90
CA PRO A 19 10.01 6.11 -22.48
C PRO A 19 8.91 5.35 -23.24
N LYS A 20 9.09 5.09 -24.54
CA LYS A 20 8.12 4.33 -25.35
C LYS A 20 8.01 2.87 -24.88
N LYS A 21 9.13 2.24 -24.54
CA LYS A 21 9.17 0.85 -24.07
C LYS A 21 8.63 0.74 -22.65
N LEU A 22 8.96 1.70 -21.78
CA LEU A 22 8.38 1.80 -20.43
C LEU A 22 6.86 1.90 -20.47
N ARG A 23 6.31 2.76 -21.35
CA ARG A 23 4.86 2.90 -21.52
C ARG A 23 4.19 1.62 -22.02
N ALA A 24 4.82 0.92 -22.96
CA ALA A 24 4.31 -0.35 -23.46
C ALA A 24 4.29 -1.42 -22.37
N ILE A 25 5.39 -1.56 -21.61
CA ILE A 25 5.47 -2.49 -20.47
C ILE A 25 4.42 -2.14 -19.42
N TYR A 26 4.31 -0.86 -19.04
CA TYR A 26 3.30 -0.40 -18.10
C TYR A 26 1.89 -0.76 -18.58
N ALA A 27 1.55 -0.49 -19.84
CA ALA A 27 0.24 -0.81 -20.39
C ALA A 27 -0.08 -2.32 -20.36
N MET A 28 0.93 -3.18 -20.53
CA MET A 28 0.76 -4.63 -20.48
C MET A 28 0.46 -5.19 -19.09
N VAL A 29 0.90 -4.50 -18.03
CA VAL A 29 0.71 -4.94 -16.63
C VAL A 29 -0.04 -3.91 -15.78
N GLN A 30 -0.73 -2.97 -16.45
CA GLN A 30 -1.32 -1.81 -15.80
C GLN A 30 -2.39 -2.25 -14.81
N GLU A 31 -3.25 -3.19 -15.22
CA GLU A 31 -4.35 -3.67 -14.39
C GLU A 31 -3.84 -4.36 -13.13
N GLU A 32 -2.78 -5.16 -13.23
CA GLU A 32 -2.14 -5.81 -12.09
C GLU A 32 -1.44 -4.80 -11.18
N ILE A 33 -0.77 -3.79 -11.73
CA ILE A 33 -0.17 -2.70 -10.94
C ILE A 33 -1.27 -1.92 -10.21
N ASP A 34 -2.35 -1.59 -10.90
CA ASP A 34 -3.46 -0.79 -10.38
C ASP A 34 -4.28 -1.55 -9.32
N ALA A 35 -4.37 -2.88 -9.45
CA ALA A 35 -5.03 -3.77 -8.49
C ALA A 35 -4.12 -4.14 -7.29
N SER A 36 -2.81 -4.25 -7.49
CA SER A 36 -1.85 -4.67 -6.45
C SER A 36 -1.41 -3.54 -5.53
N VAL A 37 -1.46 -2.29 -5.98
CA VAL A 37 -1.23 -1.12 -5.14
C VAL A 37 -2.54 -0.75 -4.46
N PRO A 38 -2.66 -0.84 -3.11
CA PRO A 38 -3.80 -0.27 -2.44
C PRO A 38 -3.83 1.22 -2.78
N ARG A 39 -4.79 1.63 -3.62
CA ARG A 39 -5.04 3.03 -3.95
C ARG A 39 -5.60 3.72 -2.72
N PHE A 40 -4.74 4.01 -1.75
CA PHE A 40 -5.07 5.01 -0.75
C PHE A 40 -5.26 6.31 -1.51
N SER A 41 -6.43 6.93 -1.35
CA SER A 41 -6.61 8.31 -1.78
C SER A 41 -5.47 9.16 -1.19
N VAL A 42 -5.14 10.28 -1.83
CA VAL A 42 -4.12 11.22 -1.30
C VAL A 42 -4.39 11.54 0.17
N GLU A 43 -5.67 11.70 0.52
CA GLU A 43 -6.12 11.90 1.89
C GLU A 43 -5.91 10.65 2.78
N GLY A 44 -6.23 9.45 2.29
CA GLY A 44 -5.96 8.21 3.01
C GLY A 44 -4.48 8.01 3.31
N LYS A 45 -3.59 8.28 2.34
CA LYS A 45 -2.14 8.22 2.52
C LYS A 45 -1.67 9.27 3.54
N ARG A 46 -2.22 10.49 3.49
CA ARG A 46 -1.93 11.55 4.46
C ARG A 46 -2.32 11.11 5.88
N GLN A 47 -3.52 10.55 6.06
CA GLN A 47 -3.98 10.08 7.36
C GLN A 47 -3.11 8.93 7.90
N LEU A 48 -2.71 7.99 7.05
CA LEU A 48 -1.81 6.90 7.44
C LEU A 48 -0.44 7.43 7.88
N ASN A 49 0.14 8.35 7.12
CA ASN A 49 1.41 8.99 7.48
C ASN A 49 1.31 9.76 8.80
N THR A 50 0.21 10.48 9.04
CA THR A 50 -0.03 11.17 10.31
C THR A 50 -0.13 10.18 11.48
N ARG A 51 -0.86 9.07 11.32
CA ARG A 51 -0.99 8.03 12.35
C ARG A 51 0.35 7.35 12.64
N LEU A 52 1.13 7.06 11.60
CA LEU A 52 2.47 6.49 11.73
C LEU A 52 3.41 7.42 12.49
N LYS A 53 3.44 8.71 12.11
CA LYS A 53 4.24 9.72 12.82
C LYS A 53 3.85 9.83 14.30
N ASN A 54 2.55 9.86 14.60
CA ASN A 54 2.08 9.91 15.98
C ASN A 54 2.56 8.67 16.77
N TYR A 55 2.45 7.47 16.19
CA TYR A 55 2.96 6.26 16.83
C TYR A 55 4.47 6.32 17.09
N GLN A 56 5.26 6.76 16.12
CA GLN A 56 6.71 6.95 16.27
C GLN A 56 7.09 7.97 17.35
N GLN A 57 6.21 8.94 17.61
CA GLN A 57 6.36 9.95 18.66
C GLN A 57 5.83 9.49 20.03
N GLY A 58 5.47 8.21 20.19
CA GLY A 58 4.97 7.64 21.45
C GLY A 58 3.45 7.74 21.62
N GLY A 59 2.72 8.03 20.54
CA GLY A 59 1.26 8.04 20.52
C GLY A 59 0.68 6.67 20.90
N LYS A 60 -0.31 6.67 21.80
CA LYS A 60 -0.97 5.44 22.26
C LYS A 60 -1.78 4.84 21.12
N THR A 61 -1.45 3.60 20.75
CA THR A 61 -2.25 2.78 19.83
C THR A 61 -2.96 1.68 20.61
N VAL A 62 -3.94 1.05 19.97
CA VAL A 62 -4.64 -0.11 20.52
C VAL A 62 -4.60 -1.24 19.53
N SER A 63 -4.58 -2.47 20.02
CA SER A 63 -4.66 -3.63 19.14
C SER A 63 -6.01 -3.65 18.39
N ALA A 64 -6.01 -4.29 17.22
CA ALA A 64 -7.23 -4.46 16.43
C ALA A 64 -8.35 -5.15 17.24
N GLN A 65 -8.00 -6.17 18.03
CA GLN A 65 -8.95 -6.84 18.94
C GLN A 65 -9.55 -5.90 19.98
N ALA A 66 -8.73 -5.04 20.61
CA ALA A 66 -9.21 -4.08 21.59
C ALA A 66 -10.14 -3.03 20.94
N MET A 67 -9.84 -2.61 19.72
CA MET A 67 -10.71 -1.68 18.97
C MET A 67 -12.04 -2.34 18.59
N ASN A 68 -12.03 -3.59 18.12
CA ASN A 68 -13.25 -4.32 17.78
C ASN A 68 -14.20 -4.43 18.97
N LYS A 69 -13.68 -4.79 20.16
CA LYS A 69 -14.48 -4.79 21.40
C LYS A 69 -15.13 -3.44 21.70
N ARG A 70 -14.43 -2.33 21.46
CA ARG A 70 -14.97 -0.97 21.64
C ARG A 70 -16.09 -0.68 20.64
N LEU A 71 -15.89 -1.04 19.38
CA LEU A 71 -16.89 -0.83 18.33
C LEU A 71 -18.17 -1.62 18.60
N ASP A 72 -18.04 -2.87 19.06
CA ASP A 72 -19.19 -3.71 19.39
C ASP A 72 -19.98 -3.14 20.58
N ALA A 73 -19.28 -2.63 21.61
CA ALA A 73 -19.93 -1.93 22.73
C ALA A 73 -20.67 -0.66 22.28
N ILE A 74 -20.11 0.11 21.32
CA ILE A 74 -20.78 1.30 20.76
C ILE A 74 -22.02 0.90 19.97
N ARG A 75 -21.94 -0.16 19.15
CA ARG A 75 -23.07 -0.66 18.35
C ARG A 75 -24.21 -1.18 19.23
N ALA A 76 -23.87 -1.88 20.32
CA ALA A 76 -24.86 -2.37 21.27
C ALA A 76 -25.65 -1.24 21.94
N LYS A 77 -25.01 -0.10 22.22
CA LYS A 77 -25.67 1.10 22.79
C LYS A 77 -26.58 1.86 21.82
N ARG A 78 -26.53 1.55 20.52
CA ARG A 78 -27.35 2.19 19.48
C ARG A 78 -28.62 1.39 19.14
N LYS A 79 -28.77 0.21 19.72
CA LYS A 79 -30.02 -0.57 19.71
C LYS A 79 -30.82 -0.25 20.97
#